data_AF-A0A0F5MWE1-F1
#
_entry.id   AF-A0A0F5MWE1-F1
#
_cell.length_a   1.000
_cell.length_b   1.000
_cell.length_c   1.000
_cell.angle_alpha   90.00
_cell.angle_beta   90.00
_cell.angle_gamma   90.00
#
_symmetry.space_group_name_H-M   'P 1'
#
loop_
_entity.id
_entity.type
_entity.pdbx_description
1 polymer ?
#
loop_
_entity_poly.entity_id
_entity_poly.type
_entity_poly.pdbx_seq_one_letter_code
_entity_poly.pdbx_strand_id
1 'polypeptide(L)'
;MIGTTGKRASAAAGALLFALGAPPAAQADPEVPSGPYAFTAQHGPSQRAATWTFTPCGPACTSVDGERWLQNAQFHLNGGRWEYTGGGSMDCPVDHTPLPVTKTVSFDAVTLAGQWTTATAAQCGRGPAGGVVGQWDFQLTKNG
;
A
#
# COMPACT_ATOMS: atom_id res chain seq x y z
N MET A 1 86.38 -5.07 6.58
CA MET A 1 85.88 -3.99 7.46
C MET A 1 84.44 -3.72 7.02
N ILE A 2 83.42 -4.23 7.72
CA ILE A 2 82.56 -3.51 8.70
C ILE A 2 82.00 -2.22 8.05
N GLY A 3 80.69 -1.97 7.89
CA GLY A 3 79.51 -2.57 8.51
C GLY A 3 78.20 -1.99 7.95
N THR A 4 77.13 -2.36 8.63
CA THR A 4 75.67 -2.25 8.42
C THR A 4 75.06 -0.84 8.29
N THR A 5 73.77 -0.82 7.89
CA THR A 5 72.65 0.14 8.16
C THR A 5 72.20 0.94 6.92
N GLY A 6 70.93 1.06 6.54
CA GLY A 6 69.66 0.50 6.99
C GLY A 6 68.47 1.15 6.26
N LYS A 7 67.42 0.34 6.05
CA LYS A 7 65.97 0.67 6.06
C LYS A 7 65.31 1.56 4.96
N ARG A 8 64.33 0.88 4.33
CA ARG A 8 62.95 1.28 3.96
C ARG A 8 62.77 2.08 2.66
N ALA A 9 62.62 1.32 1.56
CA ALA A 9 61.88 1.77 0.39
C ALA A 9 60.38 1.80 0.72
N SER A 10 59.76 2.98 0.62
CA SER A 10 58.31 3.12 0.66
C SER A 10 57.71 2.59 -0.64
N ALA A 11 56.91 1.53 -0.52
CA ALA A 11 56.03 1.06 -1.57
C ALA A 11 54.85 2.03 -1.72
N ALA A 12 54.54 2.42 -2.96
CA ALA A 12 53.25 2.95 -3.34
C ALA A 12 52.75 2.12 -4.53
N ALA A 13 52.23 0.93 -4.22
CA ALA A 13 51.46 0.15 -5.17
C ALA A 13 50.06 0.78 -5.27
N GLY A 14 49.77 1.42 -6.40
CA GLY A 14 48.43 1.89 -6.74
C GLY A 14 47.51 0.69 -6.93
N ALA A 15 46.65 0.43 -5.95
CA ALA A 15 45.52 -0.47 -6.11
C ALA A 15 44.33 0.34 -6.63
N LEU A 16 44.04 0.21 -7.92
CA LEU A 16 42.76 0.62 -8.51
C LEU A 16 41.67 -0.27 -7.92
N LEU A 17 40.92 0.27 -6.96
CA LEU A 17 39.68 -0.32 -6.44
C LEU A 17 38.62 -0.18 -7.52
N PHE A 18 38.35 -1.26 -8.26
CA PHE A 18 37.13 -1.41 -9.03
C PHE A 18 35.96 -1.49 -8.05
N ALA A 19 35.22 -0.40 -7.91
CA ALA A 19 33.91 -0.42 -7.28
C ALA A 19 32.99 -1.29 -8.15
N LEU A 20 32.82 -2.55 -7.77
CA LEU A 20 31.77 -3.42 -8.29
C LEU A 20 30.43 -2.78 -7.93
N GLY A 21 29.84 -2.06 -8.90
CA GLY A 21 28.45 -1.62 -8.82
C GLY A 21 27.59 -2.86 -8.68
N ALA A 22 27.00 -3.06 -7.50
CA ALA A 22 25.99 -4.08 -7.31
C ALA A 22 24.87 -3.81 -8.34
N PRO A 23 24.46 -4.81 -9.15
CA PRO A 23 23.26 -4.63 -9.96
C PRO A 23 22.11 -4.25 -9.02
N PRO A 24 21.23 -3.30 -9.41
CA PRO A 24 20.02 -3.05 -8.64
C PRO A 24 19.34 -4.41 -8.45
N ALA A 25 18.99 -4.74 -7.22
CA ALA A 25 18.20 -5.94 -6.95
C ALA A 25 16.96 -5.82 -7.84
N ALA A 26 16.83 -6.72 -8.81
CA ALA A 26 15.63 -6.81 -9.63
C ALA A 26 14.51 -7.16 -8.66
N GLN A 27 13.78 -6.14 -8.20
CA GLN A 27 12.55 -6.34 -7.46
C GLN A 27 11.64 -7.04 -8.46
N ALA A 28 11.35 -8.32 -8.20
CA ALA A 28 10.34 -9.03 -8.96
C ALA A 28 9.08 -8.16 -9.01
N ASP A 29 8.44 -8.08 -10.18
CA ASP A 29 7.15 -7.42 -10.29
C ASP A 29 6.23 -7.96 -9.19
N PRO A 30 5.50 -7.08 -8.47
CA PRO A 30 4.62 -7.52 -7.41
C PRO A 30 3.62 -8.55 -7.95
N GLU A 31 3.48 -9.67 -7.24
CA GLU A 31 2.51 -10.71 -7.60
C GLU A 31 1.09 -10.11 -7.62
N VAL A 32 0.30 -10.48 -8.64
CA VAL A 32 -1.10 -10.05 -8.71
C VAL A 32 -1.89 -10.83 -7.65
N PRO A 33 -2.56 -10.15 -6.69
CA PRO A 33 -3.33 -10.84 -5.67
C PRO A 33 -4.40 -11.75 -6.28
N SER A 34 -4.46 -12.99 -5.81
CA SER A 34 -5.47 -13.98 -6.23
C SER A 34 -5.95 -14.81 -5.05
N GLY A 35 -7.26 -15.11 -5.01
CA GLY A 35 -7.88 -15.94 -3.99
C GLY A 35 -8.26 -15.16 -2.71
N PRO A 36 -8.58 -15.88 -1.62
CA PRO A 36 -9.06 -15.28 -0.38
C PRO A 36 -7.92 -14.69 0.47
N TYR A 37 -8.18 -13.53 1.06
CA TYR A 37 -7.32 -12.84 2.01
C TYR A 37 -8.14 -12.48 3.25
N ALA A 38 -7.57 -12.70 4.43
CA ALA A 38 -8.11 -12.13 5.65
C ALA A 38 -7.86 -10.62 5.67
N PHE A 39 -8.91 -9.86 5.91
CA PHE A 39 -8.87 -8.42 6.14
C PHE A 39 -9.00 -8.16 7.64
N THR A 40 -8.13 -7.32 8.18
CA THR A 40 -8.26 -6.78 9.55
C THR A 40 -8.06 -5.28 9.54
N ALA A 41 -8.87 -4.56 10.33
CA ALA A 41 -8.74 -3.12 10.49
C ALA A 41 -9.07 -2.71 11.91
N GLN A 42 -8.35 -1.72 12.43
CA GLN A 42 -8.71 -1.08 13.69
C GLN A 42 -9.52 0.17 13.40
N HIS A 43 -10.77 0.19 13.88
CA HIS A 43 -11.66 1.33 13.73
C HIS A 43 -12.09 1.83 15.11
N GLY A 44 -11.35 2.80 15.64
CA GLY A 44 -11.50 3.25 17.03
C GLY A 44 -11.14 2.12 18.02
N PRO A 45 -11.96 1.85 19.05
CA PRO A 45 -11.71 0.76 19.99
C PRO A 45 -12.06 -0.63 19.44
N SER A 46 -12.66 -0.71 18.25
CA SER A 46 -13.19 -1.96 17.69
C SER A 46 -12.32 -2.48 16.56
N GLN A 47 -12.00 -3.77 16.63
CA GLN A 47 -11.40 -4.51 15.52
C GLN A 47 -12.49 -4.94 14.55
N ARG A 48 -12.22 -4.80 13.25
CA ARG A 48 -13.02 -5.34 12.16
C ARG A 48 -12.25 -6.44 11.47
N ALA A 49 -12.94 -7.52 11.13
CA ALA A 49 -12.40 -8.62 10.36
C ALA A 49 -13.38 -9.01 9.23
N ALA A 50 -12.83 -9.34 8.07
CA ALA A 50 -13.59 -9.82 6.92
C ALA A 50 -12.71 -10.73 6.04
N THR A 51 -13.29 -11.27 4.97
CA THR A 51 -12.52 -11.92 3.90
C THR A 51 -12.73 -11.14 2.62
N TRP A 52 -11.63 -10.84 1.93
CA TRP A 52 -11.62 -10.27 0.59
C TRP A 52 -11.16 -11.34 -0.39
N THR A 53 -11.87 -11.50 -1.49
CA THR A 53 -11.52 -12.45 -2.55
C THR A 53 -11.04 -11.69 -3.76
N PHE A 54 -9.83 -12.01 -4.20
CA PHE A 54 -9.18 -11.36 -5.32
C PHE A 54 -9.27 -12.24 -6.56
N THR A 55 -9.68 -11.65 -7.68
CA THR A 55 -9.73 -12.29 -8.99
C THR A 55 -8.88 -11.47 -9.97
N PRO A 56 -7.73 -11.98 -10.42
CA PRO A 56 -6.90 -11.29 -11.41
C PRO A 56 -7.69 -10.98 -12.68
N CYS A 57 -7.60 -9.73 -13.15
CA CYS A 57 -8.17 -9.27 -14.43
C CYS A 57 -7.11 -8.82 -15.44
N GLY A 58 -5.82 -8.88 -15.05
CA GLY A 58 -4.67 -8.54 -15.88
C GLY A 58 -3.41 -8.36 -15.02
N PRO A 59 -2.24 -8.06 -15.63
CA PRO A 59 -0.97 -7.93 -14.92
C PRO A 59 -0.94 -6.77 -13.92
N ALA A 60 -1.75 -5.73 -14.12
CA ALA A 60 -1.89 -4.58 -13.23
C ALA A 60 -3.35 -4.37 -12.81
N CYS A 61 -4.15 -5.45 -12.76
CA CYS A 61 -5.58 -5.40 -12.46
C CYS A 61 -5.99 -6.60 -11.59
N THR A 62 -6.67 -6.32 -10.47
CA THR A 62 -7.39 -7.35 -9.71
C THR A 62 -8.79 -6.84 -9.36
N SER A 63 -9.80 -7.68 -9.58
CA SER A 63 -11.13 -7.47 -9.00
C SER A 63 -11.13 -7.96 -7.56
N VAL A 64 -11.86 -7.27 -6.71
CA VAL A 64 -12.03 -7.61 -5.29
C VAL A 64 -13.52 -7.74 -5.01
N ASP A 65 -13.85 -8.84 -4.36
CA ASP A 65 -15.13 -9.06 -3.68
C ASP A 65 -14.88 -9.15 -2.17
N GLY A 66 -15.26 -8.12 -1.44
CA GLY A 66 -15.03 -7.99 0.00
C GLY A 66 -16.24 -7.47 0.76
N GLU A 67 -16.05 -6.41 1.54
CA GLU A 67 -17.16 -5.74 2.22
C GLU A 67 -18.17 -5.15 1.20
N ARG A 68 -19.38 -4.79 1.63
CA ARG A 68 -20.48 -4.35 0.71
C ARG A 68 -20.10 -3.29 -0.32
N TRP A 69 -19.08 -2.49 -0.03
CA TRP A 69 -18.62 -1.37 -0.85
C TRP A 69 -17.47 -1.72 -1.81
N LEU A 70 -16.89 -2.91 -1.66
CA LEU A 70 -15.89 -3.49 -2.54
C LEU A 70 -16.45 -4.76 -3.18
N GLN A 71 -17.70 -4.72 -3.65
CA GLN A 71 -18.24 -5.78 -4.48
C GLN A 71 -17.84 -5.49 -5.93
N ASN A 72 -17.12 -6.42 -6.57
CA ASN A 72 -16.54 -6.26 -7.90
C ASN A 72 -15.67 -4.98 -8.06
N ALA A 73 -14.98 -4.57 -7.00
CA ALA A 73 -14.11 -3.39 -7.06
C ALA A 73 -12.83 -3.72 -7.82
N GLN A 74 -12.55 -2.96 -8.89
CA GLN A 74 -11.34 -3.15 -9.68
C GLN A 74 -10.21 -2.29 -9.12
N PHE A 75 -9.18 -2.95 -8.62
CA PHE A 75 -7.93 -2.33 -8.18
C PHE A 75 -6.90 -2.36 -9.30
N HIS A 76 -6.17 -1.27 -9.44
CA HIS A 76 -5.08 -1.14 -10.40
C HIS A 76 -3.75 -0.93 -9.69
N LEU A 77 -2.69 -1.56 -10.21
CA LEU A 77 -1.35 -1.40 -9.65
C LEU A 77 -0.73 -0.08 -10.15
N ASN A 78 -0.34 0.78 -9.21
CA ASN A 78 0.30 2.08 -9.46
C ASN A 78 1.41 2.31 -8.44
N GLY A 79 2.66 2.41 -8.90
CA GLY A 79 3.80 2.72 -8.03
C GLY A 79 4.01 1.75 -6.87
N GLY A 80 3.70 0.46 -7.04
CA GLY A 80 3.83 -0.56 -5.99
C GLY A 80 2.62 -0.67 -5.04
N ARG A 81 1.54 0.08 -5.30
CA ARG A 81 0.29 -0.02 -4.54
C ARG A 81 -0.88 -0.36 -5.44
N TRP A 82 -1.78 -1.17 -4.94
CA TRP A 82 -3.08 -1.43 -5.54
C TRP A 82 -4.04 -0.32 -5.14
N GLU A 83 -4.71 0.29 -6.09
CA GLU A 83 -5.55 1.47 -5.88
C GLU A 83 -6.95 1.26 -6.46
N TYR A 84 -7.96 1.66 -5.69
CA TYR A 84 -9.36 1.73 -6.10
C TYR A 84 -9.94 3.07 -5.65
N THR A 85 -10.75 3.67 -6.51
CA THR A 85 -11.63 4.79 -6.14
C THR A 85 -13.04 4.50 -6.63
N GLY A 86 -14.02 4.66 -5.73
CA GLY A 86 -15.43 4.40 -6.03
C GLY A 86 -16.37 5.37 -5.34
N GLY A 87 -17.56 5.52 -5.90
CA GLY A 87 -18.64 6.31 -5.31
C GLY A 87 -19.50 5.49 -4.35
N GLY A 88 -20.26 6.17 -3.52
CA GLY A 88 -21.30 5.57 -2.70
C GLY A 88 -22.16 6.61 -2.00
N SER A 89 -23.02 6.13 -1.11
CA SER A 89 -23.78 6.99 -0.20
C SER A 89 -23.60 6.50 1.22
N MET A 90 -23.63 7.42 2.18
CA MET A 90 -23.82 7.12 3.59
C MET A 90 -24.95 7.98 4.13
N ASP A 91 -25.43 7.69 5.33
CA ASP A 91 -26.41 8.54 5.98
C ASP A 91 -25.70 9.68 6.70
N CYS A 92 -26.14 10.92 6.48
CA CYS A 92 -25.70 12.04 7.30
C CYS A 92 -26.19 11.83 8.75
N PRO A 93 -25.30 11.81 9.76
CA PRO A 93 -25.69 11.52 11.15
C PRO A 93 -26.64 12.55 11.79
N VAL A 94 -26.82 13.73 11.19
CA VAL A 94 -27.65 14.81 11.74
C VAL A 94 -29.11 14.71 11.28
N ASP A 95 -29.33 14.44 9.99
CA ASP A 95 -30.66 14.50 9.37
C ASP A 95 -31.03 13.23 8.59
N HIS A 96 -30.15 12.22 8.60
CA HIS A 96 -30.29 10.95 7.88
C HIS A 96 -30.51 11.09 6.37
N THR A 97 -30.16 12.24 5.81
CA THR A 97 -30.21 12.41 4.36
C THR A 97 -29.07 11.62 3.70
N PRO A 98 -29.31 11.05 2.50
CA PRO A 98 -28.26 10.39 1.73
C PRO A 98 -27.15 11.37 1.38
N LEU A 99 -25.95 11.11 1.89
CA LEU A 99 -24.75 11.89 1.67
C LEU A 99 -23.85 11.16 0.64
N PRO A 100 -23.62 11.75 -0.55
CA PRO A 100 -22.71 11.16 -1.52
C PRO A 100 -21.28 11.19 -0.99
N VAL A 101 -20.58 10.08 -1.17
CA VAL A 101 -19.18 9.91 -0.74
C VAL A 101 -18.32 9.32 -1.85
N THR A 102 -17.05 9.71 -1.83
CA THR A 102 -15.98 9.06 -2.57
C THR A 102 -15.18 8.21 -1.61
N LYS A 103 -14.82 7.01 -2.05
CA LYS A 103 -14.04 6.04 -1.29
C LYS A 103 -12.79 5.75 -2.05
N THR A 104 -11.66 5.82 -1.36
CA THR A 104 -10.36 5.49 -1.93
C THR A 104 -9.74 4.42 -1.04
N VAL A 105 -9.37 3.31 -1.65
CA VAL A 105 -8.72 2.19 -0.98
C VAL A 105 -7.39 1.98 -1.66
N SER A 106 -6.32 1.92 -0.89
CA SER A 106 -5.02 1.59 -1.44
C SER A 106 -4.19 0.77 -0.47
N PHE A 107 -3.55 -0.27 -0.99
CA PHE A 107 -2.67 -1.15 -0.23
C PHE A 107 -1.37 -1.45 -0.96
N ASP A 108 -0.30 -1.63 -0.20
CA ASP A 108 1.02 -1.96 -0.72
C ASP A 108 1.03 -3.38 -1.29
N ALA A 109 1.62 -3.56 -2.47
CA ALA A 109 1.56 -4.82 -3.20
C ALA A 109 2.43 -5.94 -2.58
N VAL A 110 3.32 -5.61 -1.65
CA VAL A 110 4.23 -6.58 -1.01
C VAL A 110 3.83 -6.83 0.44
N THR A 111 3.70 -5.77 1.22
CA THR A 111 3.39 -5.82 2.66
C THR A 111 1.90 -6.02 2.92
N LEU A 112 1.05 -5.78 1.92
CA LEU A 112 -0.41 -5.91 2.02
C LEU A 112 -1.05 -4.98 3.07
N ALA A 113 -0.28 -4.00 3.57
CA ALA A 113 -0.74 -2.95 4.45
C ALA A 113 -1.44 -1.87 3.61
N GLY A 114 -2.62 -1.45 4.06
CA GLY A 114 -3.46 -0.53 3.30
C GLY A 114 -4.14 0.52 4.14
N GLN A 115 -4.75 1.46 3.44
CA GLN A 115 -5.53 2.52 4.01
C GLN A 115 -6.84 2.66 3.23
N TRP A 116 -7.91 2.85 3.98
CA TRP A 116 -9.22 3.19 3.47
C TRP A 116 -9.54 4.62 3.84
N THR A 117 -9.96 5.41 2.87
CA THR A 117 -10.42 6.79 3.06
C THR A 117 -11.81 6.94 2.47
N THR A 118 -12.71 7.57 3.22
CA THR A 118 -14.03 8.00 2.77
C THR A 118 -14.11 9.50 2.92
N ALA A 119 -14.39 10.19 1.82
CA ALA A 119 -14.56 11.62 1.77
C ALA A 119 -15.92 11.99 1.19
N THR A 120 -16.42 13.15 1.56
CA THR A 120 -17.58 13.78 0.90
C THR A 120 -17.16 15.14 0.36
N ALA A 121 -17.90 15.64 -0.63
CA ALA A 121 -17.87 17.04 -1.04
C ALA A 121 -19.12 17.79 -0.57
N ALA A 122 -20.14 17.06 -0.10
CA ALA A 122 -21.41 17.63 0.34
C ALA A 122 -21.33 18.02 1.82
N GLN A 123 -22.19 18.97 2.20
CA GLN A 123 -22.41 19.34 3.59
C GLN A 123 -23.32 18.30 4.27
N CYS A 124 -23.04 18.03 5.54
CA CYS A 124 -23.91 17.23 6.41
C CYS A 124 -24.30 18.09 7.62
N GLY A 125 -25.60 18.38 7.76
CA GLY A 125 -26.11 19.31 8.76
C GLY A 125 -25.55 20.73 8.60
N ARG A 126 -25.17 21.37 9.72
CA ARG A 126 -24.56 22.72 9.74
C ARG A 126 -23.02 22.71 9.66
N GLY A 127 -22.40 21.56 9.40
CA GLY A 127 -20.96 21.44 9.24
C GLY A 127 -20.47 22.05 7.92
N PRO A 128 -19.14 22.25 7.78
CA PRO A 128 -18.56 22.67 6.51
C PRO A 128 -18.82 21.63 5.42
N ALA A 129 -18.99 22.08 4.17
CA ALA A 129 -19.03 21.19 3.02
C ALA A 129 -17.64 20.59 2.78
N GLY A 130 -17.62 19.28 2.54
CA GLY A 130 -16.42 18.58 2.13
C GLY A 130 -15.50 18.11 3.26
N GLY A 131 -14.71 17.07 2.96
CA GLY A 131 -13.68 16.56 3.85
C GLY A 131 -13.67 15.04 4.00
N VAL A 132 -12.69 14.54 4.74
CA VAL A 132 -12.58 13.13 5.12
C VAL A 132 -13.54 12.86 6.27
N VAL A 133 -14.49 11.94 6.04
CA VAL A 133 -15.51 11.53 7.02
C VAL A 133 -15.21 10.17 7.64
N GLY A 134 -14.20 9.47 7.13
CA GLY A 134 -13.67 8.26 7.74
C GLY A 134 -12.34 7.89 7.12
N GLN A 135 -11.37 7.54 7.95
CA GLN A 135 -10.09 7.01 7.50
C GLN A 135 -9.59 5.98 8.50
N TRP A 136 -9.10 4.85 8.01
CA TRP A 136 -8.49 3.82 8.84
C TRP A 136 -7.49 3.01 8.05
N ASP A 137 -6.50 2.46 8.75
CA ASP A 137 -5.55 1.53 8.20
C ASP A 137 -6.07 0.09 8.34
N PHE A 138 -5.63 -0.77 7.44
CA PHE A 138 -5.97 -2.18 7.44
C PHE A 138 -4.77 -3.03 7.04
N GLN A 139 -4.85 -4.31 7.36
CA GLN A 139 -3.91 -5.32 6.95
C GLN A 139 -4.65 -6.43 6.19
N LEU A 140 -4.07 -6.82 5.06
CA LEU A 140 -4.46 -8.04 4.36
C LEU A 140 -3.44 -9.14 4.65
N THR A 141 -3.93 -10.36 4.84
CA THR A 141 -3.11 -11.56 5.03
C THR A 141 -3.63 -12.65 4.10
N LYS A 142 -2.74 -13.25 3.30
CA LYS A 142 -3.11 -14.32 2.38
C LYS A 142 -3.61 -15.53 3.19
N ASN A 143 -4.82 -16.01 2.89
CA ASN A 143 -5.29 -17.28 3.41
C ASN A 143 -4.73 -18.36 2.47
N GLY A 144 -3.86 -19.22 3.01
CA GLY A 144 -3.13 -20.24 2.23
C GLY A 144 -4.02 -21.22 1.49
#